data_AF-A0A222PA92-F1
#
_entry.id   AF-A0A222PA92-F1
#
_cell.length_a   1.000
_cell.length_b   1.000
_cell.length_c   1.000
_cell.angle_alpha   90.00
_cell.angle_beta   90.00
_cell.angle_gamma   90.00
#
_symmetry.space_group_name_H-M   'P 1'
#
loop_
_entity.id
_entity.type
_entity.pdbx_description
1 polymer ?
#
loop_
_entity_poly.entity_id
_entity_poly.type
_entity_poly.pdbx_seq_one_letter_code
_entity_poly.pdbx_strand_id
1 'polypeptide(L)'
;MKKGIILMLLGCSLISFSMFDKIKKEIKWASEEEPKFKKVKVNIDGEEKMRKVIPGRYEIKLFEITYPSDLFGKNRFFNEFNTFLKGIEPIKTKSGEPKVVNIRATRKYSLLLESRFYEEMQQIKEDLLSDEEKILELPASSLEDYYRQQLTSMSGRMGATEYAGTDQEFLNRQIYVLYQLLDKPKFNPNNVYSELDKEFLIEELKKNRKEVVENFEKSKVEYFIKESYENSGIGKLQDDSIYKFDKDVVISDKLEDQAILPEMEKNVYLTGFPENIIEELAKNKLKLKRTPLLLENSDYHGYMFNEDNTVVFIGGKEPKYYYKDYKINVVKKPIEVLDLLKTDSNYYVSDFF
;
A
#
# COMPACT_ATOMS: atom_id res chain seq x y z
N MET A 1 -7.39 54.13 -40.36
CA MET A 1 -7.08 52.68 -40.21
C MET A 1 -5.66 52.32 -39.78
N LYS A 2 -4.63 53.19 -39.87
CA LYS A 2 -3.24 52.83 -39.47
C LYS A 2 -2.90 52.95 -37.96
N LYS A 3 -3.70 53.64 -37.14
CA LYS A 3 -3.43 53.78 -35.69
C LYS A 3 -3.98 52.65 -34.80
N GLY A 4 -4.99 51.89 -35.27
CA GLY A 4 -5.56 50.77 -34.51
C GLY A 4 -4.72 49.48 -34.57
N ILE A 5 -4.03 49.24 -35.68
CA ILE A 5 -3.22 48.03 -35.90
C ILE A 5 -1.93 48.06 -35.07
N ILE A 6 -1.34 49.24 -34.85
CA ILE A 6 -0.12 49.40 -34.03
C ILE A 6 -0.43 49.19 -32.53
N LEU A 7 -1.62 49.58 -32.06
CA LEU A 7 -2.03 49.35 -30.67
C LEU A 7 -2.29 47.85 -30.39
N MET A 8 -2.86 47.12 -31.36
CA MET A 8 -3.01 45.66 -31.27
C MET A 8 -1.66 44.93 -31.28
N LEU A 9 -0.71 45.34 -32.14
CA LEU A 9 0.63 44.75 -32.19
C LEU A 9 1.47 45.02 -30.92
N LEU A 10 1.34 46.20 -30.31
CA LEU A 10 1.94 46.51 -29.01
C LEU A 10 1.28 45.73 -27.86
N GLY A 11 -0.05 45.57 -27.88
CA GLY A 11 -0.79 44.74 -26.92
C GLY A 11 -0.42 43.25 -26.97
N CYS A 12 -0.25 42.68 -28.16
CA CYS A 12 0.22 41.30 -28.32
C CYS A 12 1.67 41.11 -27.84
N SER A 13 2.53 42.12 -28.00
CA SER A 13 3.91 42.05 -27.48
C SER A 13 3.95 42.08 -25.95
N LEU A 14 3.14 42.90 -25.28
CA LEU A 14 3.10 43.01 -23.82
C LEU A 14 2.54 41.75 -23.15
N ILE A 15 1.54 41.10 -23.76
CA ILE A 15 1.01 39.82 -23.26
C ILE A 15 2.07 38.72 -23.40
N SER A 16 2.82 38.70 -24.51
CA SER A 16 3.91 37.73 -24.69
C SER A 16 5.04 37.95 -23.67
N PHE A 17 5.48 39.18 -23.42
CA PHE A 17 6.52 39.48 -22.43
C PHE A 17 6.10 39.14 -21.00
N SER A 18 4.85 39.45 -20.61
CA SER A 18 4.28 39.07 -19.30
C SER A 18 4.25 37.55 -19.10
N MET A 19 3.84 36.80 -20.13
CA MET A 19 3.83 35.34 -20.09
C MET A 19 5.26 34.77 -20.03
N PHE A 20 6.20 35.33 -20.78
CA PHE A 20 7.61 34.93 -20.76
C PHE A 20 8.29 35.26 -19.43
N ASP A 21 7.98 36.39 -18.79
CA ASP A 21 8.51 36.76 -17.48
C ASP A 21 7.90 35.90 -16.37
N LYS A 22 6.62 35.53 -16.46
CA LYS A 22 5.98 34.59 -15.53
C LYS A 22 6.58 33.18 -15.65
N ILE A 23 6.75 32.69 -16.87
CA ILE A 23 7.44 31.41 -17.15
C ILE A 23 8.89 31.47 -16.67
N LYS A 24 9.63 32.56 -16.93
CA LYS A 24 10.99 32.75 -16.41
C LYS A 24 11.00 32.76 -14.89
N LYS A 25 10.06 33.44 -14.23
CA LYS A 25 9.99 33.56 -12.78
C LYS A 25 9.63 32.21 -12.12
N GLU A 26 8.73 31.44 -12.72
CA GLU A 26 8.43 30.05 -12.31
C GLU A 26 9.62 29.11 -12.52
N ILE A 27 10.31 29.19 -13.68
CA ILE A 27 11.53 28.43 -13.95
C ILE A 27 12.65 28.83 -12.97
N LYS A 28 12.73 30.13 -12.62
CA LYS A 28 13.74 30.67 -11.71
C LYS A 28 13.47 30.23 -10.26
N TRP A 29 12.21 30.23 -9.81
CA TRP A 29 11.79 29.64 -8.53
C TRP A 29 12.12 28.15 -8.45
N ALA A 30 11.80 27.37 -9.49
CA ALA A 30 12.15 25.94 -9.53
C ALA A 30 13.67 25.67 -9.52
N SER A 31 14.50 26.63 -9.95
CA SER A 31 15.97 26.51 -9.95
C SER A 31 16.65 27.02 -8.68
N GLU A 32 15.96 27.86 -7.90
CA GLU A 32 16.48 28.48 -6.67
C GLU A 32 15.88 27.87 -5.38
N GLU A 33 14.77 27.11 -5.48
CA GLU A 33 14.24 26.34 -4.37
C GLU A 33 15.16 25.19 -3.97
N GLU A 34 15.45 25.11 -2.67
CA GLU A 34 16.26 24.05 -2.13
C GLU A 34 15.45 22.74 -2.04
N PRO A 35 16.03 21.56 -2.34
CA PRO A 35 15.30 20.31 -2.26
C PRO A 35 14.68 20.06 -0.88
N LYS A 36 13.37 19.78 -0.85
CA LYS A 36 12.63 19.45 0.38
C LYS A 36 13.28 18.28 1.16
N PHE A 37 13.99 17.39 0.47
CA PHE A 37 14.69 16.20 1.00
C PHE A 37 16.21 16.38 1.19
N LYS A 38 16.70 17.59 1.50
CA LYS A 38 18.14 17.88 1.72
C LYS A 38 18.88 16.88 2.60
N LYS A 39 18.21 16.33 3.62
CA LYS A 39 18.71 15.25 4.46
C LYS A 39 17.61 14.23 4.67
N VAL A 40 17.97 12.95 4.58
CA VAL A 40 17.07 11.83 4.80
C VAL A 40 17.54 11.02 6.00
N LYS A 41 16.59 10.45 6.73
CA LYS A 41 16.88 9.52 7.81
C LYS A 41 17.32 8.20 7.20
N VAL A 42 18.43 7.64 7.64
CA VAL A 42 18.90 6.31 7.25
C VAL A 42 19.25 5.52 8.50
N ASN A 43 19.03 4.21 8.47
CA ASN A 43 19.52 3.33 9.51
C ASN A 43 20.90 2.82 9.11
N ILE A 44 21.90 3.09 9.95
CA ILE A 44 23.27 2.58 9.77
C ILE A 44 23.63 1.86 11.07
N ASP A 45 23.86 0.56 10.98
CA ASP A 45 24.23 -0.30 12.11
C ASP A 45 23.26 -0.24 13.31
N GLY A 46 21.97 0.02 13.03
CA GLY A 46 20.91 0.06 14.04
C GLY A 46 20.65 1.45 14.63
N GLU A 47 21.39 2.47 14.17
CA GLU A 47 21.20 3.87 14.59
C GLU A 47 20.59 4.70 13.47
N GLU A 48 19.58 5.51 13.81
CA GLU A 48 19.01 6.50 12.90
C GLU A 48 19.98 7.67 12.74
N LYS A 49 20.43 7.92 11.51
CA LYS A 49 21.35 9.01 11.16
C LYS A 49 20.78 9.86 10.05
N MET A 50 21.05 11.17 10.10
CA MET A 50 20.69 12.09 9.01
C MET A 50 21.79 12.08 7.95
N ARG A 51 21.46 11.62 6.74
CA ARG A 51 22.36 11.63 5.59
C ARG A 51 21.98 12.72 4.61
N LYS A 52 22.96 13.54 4.23
CA LYS A 52 22.77 14.54 3.16
C LYS A 52 22.46 13.83 1.84
N VAL A 53 21.40 14.25 1.16
CA VAL A 53 21.11 13.80 -0.21
C VAL A 53 21.99 14.60 -1.17
N ILE A 54 22.74 13.89 -2.00
CA ILE A 54 23.59 14.49 -3.04
C ILE A 54 22.91 14.33 -4.42
N PRO A 55 23.16 15.23 -5.38
CA PRO A 55 22.76 15.04 -6.77
C PRO A 55 23.11 13.65 -7.29
N GLY A 56 22.21 13.02 -8.03
CA GLY A 56 22.39 11.66 -8.51
C GLY A 56 21.08 10.92 -8.80
N ARG A 57 21.20 9.60 -8.98
CA ARG A 57 20.06 8.70 -9.21
C ARG A 57 19.79 7.86 -7.97
N TYR A 58 18.54 7.80 -7.57
CA TYR A 58 18.07 7.03 -6.42
C TYR A 58 16.91 6.13 -6.86
N GLU A 59 16.95 4.87 -6.44
CA GLU A 59 15.86 3.92 -6.64
C GLU A 59 15.32 3.51 -5.27
N ILE A 60 14.14 3.99 -4.95
CA ILE A 60 13.45 3.72 -3.69
C ILE A 60 12.52 2.54 -3.91
N LYS A 61 12.69 1.48 -3.12
CA LYS A 61 11.96 0.23 -3.32
C LYS A 61 10.59 0.32 -2.65
N LEU A 62 9.55 0.04 -3.42
CA LEU A 62 8.20 -0.21 -2.92
C LEU A 62 7.90 -1.70 -3.11
N PHE A 63 7.85 -2.45 -2.02
CA PHE A 63 7.69 -3.90 -2.05
C PHE A 63 6.21 -4.27 -2.14
N GLU A 64 5.81 -4.87 -3.26
CA GLU A 64 4.46 -5.37 -3.48
C GLU A 64 4.37 -6.80 -2.95
N ILE A 65 3.60 -6.98 -1.88
CA ILE A 65 3.34 -8.30 -1.30
C ILE A 65 2.01 -8.83 -1.85
N THR A 66 2.00 -10.08 -2.28
CA THR A 66 0.79 -10.72 -2.81
C THR A 66 0.01 -11.37 -1.68
N TYR A 67 -1.27 -11.03 -1.57
CA TYR A 67 -2.14 -11.63 -0.57
C TYR A 67 -2.80 -12.91 -1.12
N PRO A 68 -2.86 -14.03 -0.41
CA PRO A 68 -3.57 -15.21 -0.90
C PRO A 68 -5.10 -15.06 -0.85
N SER A 69 -5.83 -15.82 -1.66
CA SER A 69 -7.30 -15.81 -1.65
C SER A 69 -7.90 -17.02 -0.93
N ASP A 70 -7.16 -18.12 -0.78
CA ASP A 70 -7.64 -19.30 -0.08
C ASP A 70 -7.28 -19.29 1.41
N LEU A 71 -8.09 -19.98 2.23
CA LEU A 71 -7.95 -20.05 3.68
C LEU A 71 -6.54 -20.44 4.16
N PHE A 72 -5.96 -21.49 3.59
CA PHE A 72 -4.66 -21.99 4.03
C PHE A 72 -3.50 -21.11 3.54
N GLY A 73 -3.63 -20.55 2.35
CA GLY A 73 -2.75 -19.50 1.83
C GLY A 73 -2.73 -18.30 2.77
N LYS A 74 -3.90 -17.76 3.13
CA LYS A 74 -4.02 -16.63 4.07
C LYS A 74 -3.39 -16.96 5.43
N ASN A 75 -3.64 -18.16 5.95
CA ASN A 75 -3.04 -18.57 7.21
C ASN A 75 -1.51 -18.58 7.18
N ARG A 76 -0.93 -19.16 6.13
CA ARG A 76 0.52 -19.15 5.91
C ARG A 76 1.04 -17.73 5.80
N PHE A 77 0.37 -16.89 5.01
CA PHE A 77 0.73 -15.49 4.84
C PHE A 77 0.77 -14.75 6.18
N PHE A 78 -0.26 -14.88 7.03
CA PHE A 78 -0.27 -14.24 8.35
C PHE A 78 0.88 -14.73 9.25
N ASN A 79 1.21 -16.03 9.22
CA ASN A 79 2.32 -16.59 10.00
C ASN A 79 3.68 -16.05 9.52
N GLU A 80 3.88 -16.01 8.21
CA GLU A 80 5.08 -15.46 7.59
C GLU A 80 5.20 -13.95 7.82
N PHE A 81 4.08 -13.24 7.71
CA PHE A 81 4.00 -11.80 7.97
C PHE A 81 4.29 -11.49 9.42
N ASN A 82 3.74 -12.25 10.37
CA ASN A 82 4.07 -12.10 11.78
C ASN A 82 5.56 -12.37 12.06
N THR A 83 6.16 -13.34 11.36
CA THR A 83 7.61 -13.60 11.44
C THR A 83 8.41 -12.40 10.95
N PHE A 84 8.04 -11.83 9.80
CA PHE A 84 8.61 -10.59 9.29
C PHE A 84 8.43 -9.41 10.28
N LEU A 85 7.24 -9.26 10.85
CA LEU A 85 6.88 -8.25 11.83
C LEU A 85 7.45 -8.48 13.22
N LYS A 86 8.07 -9.62 13.50
CA LYS A 86 8.93 -9.80 14.67
C LYS A 86 10.36 -9.39 14.34
N GLY A 87 10.76 -9.50 13.07
CA GLY A 87 12.04 -9.05 12.56
C GLY A 87 13.20 -9.93 13.02
N ILE A 88 12.91 -11.17 13.40
CA ILE A 88 13.87 -12.13 13.94
C ILE A 88 14.38 -12.99 12.80
N GLU A 89 15.64 -12.79 12.40
CA GLU A 89 16.33 -13.73 11.52
C GLU A 89 17.29 -14.59 12.35
N PRO A 90 17.15 -15.93 12.35
CA PRO A 90 18.15 -16.82 12.92
C PRO A 90 19.34 -16.91 11.96
N ILE A 91 20.41 -16.17 12.25
CA ILE A 91 21.67 -16.28 11.52
C ILE A 91 22.61 -17.28 12.21
N LYS A 92 23.30 -18.09 11.42
CA LYS A 92 24.41 -18.92 11.93
C LYS A 92 25.67 -18.06 11.99
N THR A 93 26.25 -17.92 13.18
CA THR A 93 27.56 -17.27 13.32
C THR A 93 28.65 -18.14 12.69
N LYS A 94 29.85 -17.57 12.51
CA LYS A 94 31.04 -18.34 12.08
C LYS A 94 31.39 -19.50 13.03
N SER A 95 30.90 -19.48 14.27
CA SER A 95 31.02 -20.57 15.27
C SER A 95 29.90 -21.61 15.20
N GLY A 96 28.89 -21.43 14.33
CA GLY A 96 27.74 -22.34 14.20
C GLY A 96 26.62 -22.09 15.22
N GLU A 97 26.75 -21.09 16.09
CA GLU A 97 25.72 -20.74 17.07
C GLU A 97 24.59 -19.93 16.40
N PRO A 98 23.31 -20.25 16.72
CA PRO A 98 22.18 -19.46 16.25
C PRO A 98 22.18 -18.11 16.98
N LYS A 99 22.40 -17.02 16.23
CA LYS A 99 22.22 -15.66 16.73
C LYS A 99 20.95 -15.08 16.11
N VAL A 100 20.08 -14.54 16.95
CA VAL A 100 18.92 -13.78 16.51
C VAL A 100 19.35 -12.34 16.26
N VAL A 101 19.15 -11.84 15.04
CA VAL A 101 19.34 -10.42 14.70
C VAL A 101 17.99 -9.79 14.46
N ASN A 102 17.75 -8.63 15.07
CA ASN A 102 16.60 -7.80 14.74
C ASN A 102 16.91 -7.00 13.47
N ILE A 103 16.60 -7.58 12.31
CA ILE A 103 16.93 -6.98 11.01
C ILE A 103 16.13 -5.70 10.71
N ARG A 104 15.05 -5.45 11.46
CA ARG A 104 14.23 -4.23 11.32
C ARG A 104 14.86 -3.01 11.98
N ALA A 105 15.78 -3.21 12.93
CA ALA A 105 16.54 -2.10 13.51
C ALA A 105 17.45 -1.42 12.45
N THR A 106 17.84 -2.17 11.41
CA THR A 106 18.81 -1.72 10.41
C THR A 106 18.21 -1.39 9.05
N ARG A 107 16.95 -1.73 8.79
CA ARG A 107 16.34 -1.66 7.44
C ARG A 107 15.01 -0.94 7.43
N LYS A 108 14.71 -0.29 6.31
CA LYS A 108 13.48 0.47 6.07
C LYS A 108 12.68 -0.15 4.95
N TYR A 109 11.45 -0.59 5.24
CA TYR A 109 10.55 -1.21 4.27
C TYR A 109 9.35 -0.32 3.97
N SER A 110 9.12 -0.06 2.68
CA SER A 110 7.88 0.52 2.17
C SER A 110 7.09 -0.60 1.51
N LEU A 111 5.94 -0.95 2.07
CA LEU A 111 5.09 -2.02 1.57
C LEU A 111 3.93 -1.45 0.73
N LEU A 112 3.61 -2.13 -0.36
CA LEU A 112 2.38 -1.94 -1.11
C LEU A 112 1.43 -3.08 -0.76
N LEU A 113 0.33 -2.73 -0.09
CA LEU A 113 -0.67 -3.68 0.40
C LEU A 113 -1.86 -3.71 -0.55
N GLU A 114 -2.38 -4.90 -0.85
CA GLU A 114 -3.69 -5.02 -1.50
C GLU A 114 -4.80 -4.54 -0.57
N SER A 115 -5.82 -3.84 -1.09
CA SER A 115 -6.94 -3.33 -0.28
C SER A 115 -7.61 -4.40 0.57
N ARG A 116 -7.89 -5.57 -0.01
CA ARG A 116 -8.50 -6.70 0.71
C ARG A 116 -7.69 -7.15 1.93
N PHE A 117 -6.36 -7.12 1.86
CA PHE A 117 -5.53 -7.47 3.02
C PHE A 117 -5.67 -6.40 4.11
N TYR A 118 -5.65 -5.13 3.71
CA TYR A 118 -5.81 -4.01 4.63
C TYR A 118 -7.19 -3.99 5.30
N GLU A 119 -8.26 -4.28 4.56
CA GLU A 119 -9.63 -4.41 5.05
C GLU A 119 -9.77 -5.56 6.04
N GLU A 120 -9.20 -6.72 5.73
CA GLU A 120 -9.20 -7.88 6.63
C GLU A 120 -8.45 -7.58 7.93
N MET A 121 -7.33 -6.83 7.87
CA MET A 121 -6.68 -6.32 9.09
C MET A 121 -7.59 -5.39 9.91
N GLN A 122 -8.51 -4.63 9.30
CA GLN A 122 -9.47 -3.82 10.07
C GLN A 122 -10.55 -4.71 10.71
N GLN A 123 -11.06 -5.70 9.98
CA GLN A 123 -12.02 -6.67 10.52
C GLN A 123 -11.46 -7.43 11.73
N ILE A 124 -10.19 -7.85 11.67
CA ILE A 124 -9.51 -8.52 12.79
C ILE A 124 -9.43 -7.62 14.04
N LYS A 125 -9.30 -6.30 13.89
CA LYS A 125 -9.33 -5.37 15.05
C LYS A 125 -10.67 -5.36 15.76
N GLU A 126 -11.75 -5.59 15.00
CA GLU A 126 -13.12 -5.71 15.50
C GLU A 126 -13.45 -7.14 15.96
N ASP A 127 -12.43 -8.00 16.10
CA ASP A 127 -12.56 -9.41 16.51
C ASP A 127 -13.42 -10.26 15.55
N LEU A 128 -13.48 -9.85 14.28
CA LEU A 128 -14.16 -10.56 13.21
C LEU A 128 -13.22 -11.51 12.47
N LEU A 129 -13.74 -12.67 12.05
CA LEU A 129 -13.05 -13.61 11.16
C LEU A 129 -13.17 -13.17 9.69
N SER A 130 -12.20 -13.61 8.90
CA SER A 130 -12.25 -13.47 7.44
C SER A 130 -13.43 -14.23 6.83
N ASP A 131 -13.85 -13.83 5.62
CA ASP A 131 -14.98 -14.48 4.94
C ASP A 131 -14.80 -16.00 4.77
N GLU A 132 -13.56 -16.44 4.51
CA GLU A 132 -13.21 -17.85 4.37
C GLU A 132 -13.15 -18.61 5.71
N GLU A 133 -12.99 -17.90 6.82
CA GLU A 133 -12.98 -18.46 8.17
C GLU A 133 -14.39 -18.49 8.81
N LYS A 134 -15.35 -17.69 8.33
CA LYS A 134 -16.73 -17.63 8.87
C LYS A 134 -17.43 -18.98 8.93
N ILE A 135 -17.15 -19.89 8.00
CA ILE A 135 -17.68 -21.26 8.00
C ILE A 135 -17.31 -22.02 9.29
N LEU A 136 -16.21 -21.68 9.94
CA LEU A 136 -15.73 -22.33 11.16
C LEU A 136 -16.55 -21.91 12.39
N GLU A 137 -17.14 -20.71 12.38
CA GLU A 137 -17.99 -20.20 13.48
C GLU A 137 -19.40 -20.79 13.44
N LEU A 138 -19.92 -21.13 12.26
CA LEU A 138 -21.28 -21.65 12.14
C LEU A 138 -21.44 -22.96 12.92
N PRO A 139 -22.55 -23.16 13.66
CA PRO A 139 -22.85 -24.45 14.27
C PRO A 139 -22.88 -25.55 13.21
N ALA A 140 -22.31 -26.72 13.50
CA ALA A 140 -22.19 -27.79 12.52
C ALA A 140 -23.56 -28.27 11.99
N SER A 141 -24.57 -28.27 12.87
CA SER A 141 -25.97 -28.59 12.55
C SER A 141 -26.65 -27.56 11.64
N SER A 142 -26.13 -26.34 11.58
CA SER A 142 -26.67 -25.25 10.75
C SER A 142 -25.98 -25.12 9.39
N LEU A 143 -24.98 -25.97 9.10
CA LEU A 143 -24.27 -25.91 7.82
C LEU A 143 -25.17 -26.38 6.68
N GLU A 144 -25.42 -25.50 5.73
CA GLU A 144 -26.08 -25.82 4.47
C GLU A 144 -25.18 -26.65 3.54
N ASP A 145 -25.76 -27.31 2.54
CA ASP A 145 -25.04 -28.19 1.60
C ASP A 145 -23.85 -27.51 0.92
N TYR A 146 -23.99 -26.23 0.57
CA TYR A 146 -22.90 -25.45 -0.01
C TYR A 146 -21.68 -25.36 0.92
N TYR A 147 -21.90 -25.07 2.20
CA TYR A 147 -20.83 -25.01 3.20
C TYR A 147 -20.28 -26.41 3.52
N ARG A 148 -21.15 -27.42 3.61
CA ARG A 148 -20.73 -28.82 3.80
C ARG A 148 -19.75 -29.28 2.70
N GLN A 149 -20.02 -28.91 1.45
CA GLN A 149 -19.13 -29.22 0.32
C GLN A 149 -17.79 -28.49 0.41
N GLN A 150 -17.81 -27.19 0.70
CA GLN A 150 -16.57 -26.42 0.91
C GLN A 150 -15.72 -27.00 2.04
N LEU A 151 -16.35 -27.29 3.18
CA LEU A 151 -15.68 -27.85 4.35
C LEU A 151 -15.08 -29.23 4.04
N THR A 152 -15.80 -30.07 3.30
CA THR A 152 -15.30 -31.38 2.85
C THR A 152 -14.08 -31.23 1.94
N SER A 153 -14.08 -30.27 1.03
CA SER A 153 -12.96 -29.97 0.14
C SER A 153 -11.71 -29.54 0.92
N MET A 154 -11.83 -28.58 1.84
CA MET A 154 -10.69 -28.11 2.65
C MET A 154 -10.18 -29.16 3.65
N SER A 155 -11.05 -30.06 4.12
CA SER A 155 -10.73 -31.13 5.06
C SER A 155 -10.50 -32.49 4.38
N GLY A 156 -10.20 -32.53 3.08
CA GLY A 156 -10.08 -33.79 2.32
C GLY A 156 -9.05 -34.78 2.88
N ARG A 157 -8.05 -34.30 3.64
CA ARG A 157 -7.03 -35.13 4.30
C ARG A 157 -7.48 -35.77 5.63
N MET A 158 -8.62 -35.36 6.17
CA MET A 158 -9.17 -35.91 7.42
C MET A 158 -9.54 -37.39 7.28
N GLY A 159 -9.88 -37.84 6.06
CA GLY A 159 -10.29 -39.21 5.77
C GLY A 159 -11.74 -39.51 6.17
N ALA A 160 -12.14 -40.77 6.00
CA ALA A 160 -13.45 -41.26 6.41
C ALA A 160 -13.51 -41.47 7.93
N THR A 161 -14.69 -41.25 8.52
CA THR A 161 -14.92 -41.34 9.96
C THR A 161 -16.13 -42.21 10.26
N GLU A 162 -16.28 -42.64 11.51
CA GLU A 162 -17.50 -43.35 11.97
C GLU A 162 -18.75 -42.45 11.99
N TYR A 163 -18.57 -41.13 11.87
CA TYR A 163 -19.63 -40.13 11.92
C TYR A 163 -20.15 -39.72 10.54
N ALA A 164 -19.75 -40.40 9.47
CA ALA A 164 -20.06 -40.02 8.10
C ALA A 164 -21.56 -39.73 7.87
N GLY A 165 -21.86 -38.58 7.29
CA GLY A 165 -23.22 -38.09 7.00
C GLY A 165 -23.92 -37.40 8.18
N THR A 166 -23.28 -37.27 9.34
CA THR A 166 -23.87 -36.65 10.53
C THR A 166 -23.33 -35.25 10.80
N ASP A 167 -24.02 -34.47 11.63
CA ASP A 167 -23.52 -33.16 12.06
C ASP A 167 -22.19 -33.28 12.83
N GLN A 168 -21.95 -34.41 13.51
CA GLN A 168 -20.67 -34.68 14.19
C GLN A 168 -19.51 -34.79 13.20
N GLU A 169 -19.72 -35.32 11.98
CA GLU A 169 -18.68 -35.31 10.95
C GLU A 169 -18.27 -33.87 10.62
N PHE A 170 -19.24 -32.99 10.42
CA PHE A 170 -18.95 -31.62 10.03
C PHE A 170 -18.31 -30.82 11.17
N LEU A 171 -18.70 -31.06 12.43
CA LEU A 171 -18.01 -30.51 13.58
C LEU A 171 -16.54 -30.99 13.62
N ASN A 172 -16.30 -32.28 13.42
CA ASN A 172 -14.95 -32.84 13.37
C ASN A 172 -14.13 -32.24 12.22
N ARG A 173 -14.75 -31.96 11.07
CA ARG A 173 -14.09 -31.28 9.94
C ARG A 173 -13.74 -29.82 10.25
N GLN A 174 -14.63 -29.06 10.90
CA GLN A 174 -14.32 -27.68 11.33
C GLN A 174 -13.13 -27.68 12.29
N ILE A 175 -13.14 -28.59 13.28
CA ILE A 175 -12.04 -28.74 14.24
C ILE A 175 -10.75 -29.19 13.56
N TYR A 176 -10.83 -30.11 12.60
CA TYR A 176 -9.67 -30.51 11.80
C TYR A 176 -9.02 -29.30 11.11
N VAL A 177 -9.82 -28.47 10.45
CA VAL A 177 -9.33 -27.25 9.79
C VAL A 177 -8.72 -26.30 10.81
N LEU A 178 -9.38 -26.06 11.95
CA LEU A 178 -8.83 -25.23 13.02
C LEU A 178 -7.49 -25.77 13.56
N TYR A 179 -7.35 -27.08 13.71
CA TYR A 179 -6.08 -27.70 14.09
C TYR A 179 -4.98 -27.43 13.05
N GLN A 180 -5.31 -27.49 11.76
CA GLN A 180 -4.36 -27.15 10.71
C GLN A 180 -3.99 -25.66 10.70
N LEU A 181 -4.96 -24.76 10.96
CA LEU A 181 -4.68 -23.33 11.02
C LEU A 181 -3.80 -22.94 12.21
N LEU A 182 -3.98 -23.62 13.34
CA LEU A 182 -3.27 -23.40 14.59
C LEU A 182 -2.00 -24.26 14.76
N ASP A 183 -1.61 -25.02 13.73
CA ASP A 183 -0.49 -25.99 13.78
C ASP A 183 -0.55 -26.94 15.00
N LYS A 184 -1.77 -27.35 15.40
CA LYS A 184 -1.97 -28.24 16.55
C LYS A 184 -1.75 -29.70 16.15
N PRO A 185 -0.91 -30.46 16.89
CA PRO A 185 -0.73 -31.87 16.62
C PRO A 185 -1.90 -32.70 17.17
N LYS A 186 -2.02 -33.96 16.70
CA LYS A 186 -2.89 -35.01 17.29
C LYS A 186 -4.40 -34.81 17.16
N PHE A 187 -4.88 -34.31 16.02
CA PHE A 187 -6.30 -34.44 15.68
C PHE A 187 -6.72 -35.92 15.59
N ASN A 188 -7.90 -36.29 16.10
CA ASN A 188 -8.48 -37.62 15.93
C ASN A 188 -9.87 -37.54 15.29
N PRO A 189 -10.06 -38.05 14.06
CA PRO A 189 -11.35 -37.99 13.36
C PRO A 189 -12.50 -38.74 14.03
N ASN A 190 -12.18 -39.70 14.92
CA ASN A 190 -13.16 -40.53 15.62
C ASN A 190 -13.45 -40.04 17.06
N ASN A 191 -12.93 -38.89 17.45
CA ASN A 191 -13.34 -38.28 18.72
C ASN A 191 -14.72 -37.63 18.59
N VAL A 192 -15.48 -37.64 19.70
CA VAL A 192 -16.67 -36.80 19.86
C VAL A 192 -16.21 -35.46 20.40
N TYR A 193 -16.00 -34.50 19.50
CA TYR A 193 -15.75 -33.12 19.88
C TYR A 193 -17.05 -32.37 20.11
N SER A 194 -16.99 -31.30 20.91
CA SER A 194 -18.11 -30.40 21.20
C SER A 194 -17.98 -29.05 20.48
N GLU A 195 -19.10 -28.35 20.33
CA GLU A 195 -19.11 -26.96 19.86
C GLU A 195 -18.28 -26.04 20.77
N LEU A 196 -18.18 -26.36 22.06
CA LEU A 196 -17.33 -25.64 23.01
C LEU A 196 -15.83 -25.85 22.71
N ASP A 197 -15.42 -27.06 22.34
CA ASP A 197 -14.03 -27.31 21.89
C ASP A 197 -13.69 -26.47 20.66
N LYS A 198 -14.64 -26.34 19.73
CA LYS A 198 -14.50 -25.51 18.54
C LYS A 198 -14.37 -24.04 18.89
N GLU A 199 -15.21 -23.53 19.80
CA GLU A 199 -15.19 -22.14 20.26
C GLU A 199 -13.82 -21.77 20.87
N PHE A 200 -13.23 -22.64 21.70
CA PHE A 200 -11.89 -22.39 22.24
C PHE A 200 -10.82 -22.26 21.16
N LEU A 201 -10.90 -23.05 20.10
CA LEU A 201 -9.96 -22.97 18.97
C LEU A 201 -10.17 -21.71 18.14
N ILE A 202 -11.43 -21.29 17.94
CA ILE A 202 -11.75 -20.04 17.24
C ILE A 202 -11.18 -18.84 18.01
N GLU A 203 -11.36 -18.80 19.33
CA GLU A 203 -10.81 -17.72 20.16
C GLU A 203 -9.28 -17.70 20.14
N GLU A 204 -8.63 -18.87 20.12
CA GLU A 204 -7.18 -18.96 19.93
C GLU A 204 -6.74 -18.42 18.55
N LEU A 205 -7.48 -18.75 17.49
CA LEU A 205 -7.22 -18.25 16.13
C LEU A 205 -7.36 -16.72 16.07
N LYS A 206 -8.47 -16.17 16.59
CA LYS A 206 -8.70 -14.73 16.67
C LYS A 206 -7.57 -14.02 17.42
N LYS A 207 -7.16 -14.57 18.56
CA LYS A 207 -6.04 -14.04 19.33
C LYS A 207 -4.73 -14.03 18.52
N ASN A 208 -4.42 -15.11 17.81
CA ASN A 208 -3.23 -15.19 16.96
C ASN A 208 -3.27 -14.13 15.85
N ARG A 209 -4.42 -13.95 15.18
CA ARG A 209 -4.62 -12.92 14.15
C ARG A 209 -4.45 -11.51 14.71
N LYS A 210 -5.05 -11.23 15.87
CA LYS A 210 -4.96 -9.95 16.57
C LYS A 210 -3.52 -9.61 16.94
N GLU A 211 -2.74 -10.59 17.39
CA GLU A 211 -1.29 -10.41 17.64
C GLU A 211 -0.55 -9.93 16.38
N VAL A 212 -0.88 -10.47 15.20
CA VAL A 212 -0.25 -10.02 13.94
C VAL A 212 -0.58 -8.56 13.65
N VAL A 213 -1.84 -8.16 13.80
CA VAL A 213 -2.28 -6.78 13.57
C VAL A 213 -1.62 -5.82 14.57
N GLU A 214 -1.56 -6.19 15.85
CA GLU A 214 -0.85 -5.39 16.85
C GLU A 214 0.64 -5.26 16.53
N ASN A 215 1.29 -6.34 16.09
CA ASN A 215 2.69 -6.32 15.68
C ASN A 215 2.89 -5.44 14.45
N PHE A 216 1.93 -5.41 13.53
CA PHE A 216 1.94 -4.54 12.36
C PHE A 216 1.92 -3.06 12.77
N GLU A 217 0.98 -2.67 13.63
CA GLU A 217 0.87 -1.29 14.12
C GLU A 217 2.12 -0.85 14.91
N LYS A 218 2.67 -1.74 15.74
CA LYS A 218 3.90 -1.49 16.50
C LYS A 218 5.15 -1.44 15.62
N SER A 219 5.13 -2.07 14.44
CA SER A 219 6.32 -2.23 13.59
C SER A 219 6.83 -0.94 12.96
N LYS A 220 5.98 0.08 12.82
CA LYS A 220 6.28 1.35 12.11
C LYS A 220 6.78 1.14 10.68
N VAL A 221 6.47 0.02 10.06
CA VAL A 221 6.72 -0.21 8.64
C VAL A 221 5.89 0.78 7.83
N GLU A 222 6.49 1.43 6.85
CA GLU A 222 5.75 2.31 5.95
C GLU A 222 4.91 1.44 5.01
N TYR A 223 3.67 1.82 4.78
CA TYR A 223 2.81 1.13 3.84
C TYR A 223 1.94 2.09 3.03
N PHE A 224 1.58 1.62 1.84
CA PHE A 224 0.64 2.25 0.92
C PHE A 224 -0.42 1.22 0.55
N ILE A 225 -1.69 1.62 0.53
CA ILE A 225 -2.80 0.75 0.12
C ILE A 225 -2.97 0.89 -1.39
N LYS A 226 -3.03 -0.22 -2.12
CA LYS A 226 -3.21 -0.28 -3.57
C LYS A 226 -4.68 -0.15 -3.91
N GLU A 227 -5.09 1.00 -4.41
CA GLU A 227 -6.47 1.28 -4.83
C GLU A 227 -6.57 1.53 -6.33
N SER A 228 -7.73 1.24 -6.91
CA SER A 228 -8.06 1.73 -8.27
C SER A 228 -8.65 3.13 -8.19
N TYR A 229 -8.48 3.93 -9.24
CA TYR A 229 -9.10 5.25 -9.34
C TYR A 229 -10.62 5.24 -9.12
N GLU A 230 -11.30 4.22 -9.63
CA GLU A 230 -12.75 4.05 -9.50
C GLU A 230 -13.16 3.75 -8.06
N ASN A 231 -12.41 2.88 -7.38
CA ASN A 231 -12.73 2.41 -6.03
C ASN A 231 -12.21 3.36 -4.93
N SER A 232 -11.22 4.20 -5.23
CA SER A 232 -10.63 5.14 -4.26
C SER A 232 -11.56 6.29 -3.86
N GLY A 233 -12.81 6.32 -4.36
CA GLY A 233 -13.75 7.41 -4.17
C GLY A 233 -13.44 8.67 -4.99
N ILE A 234 -12.33 8.68 -5.74
CA ILE A 234 -11.93 9.81 -6.60
C ILE A 234 -12.76 9.81 -7.89
N GLY A 235 -13.06 8.64 -8.46
CA GLY A 235 -13.88 8.52 -9.67
C GLY A 235 -15.32 9.03 -9.53
N LYS A 236 -15.89 9.04 -8.31
CA LYS A 236 -17.23 9.58 -8.02
C LYS A 236 -17.34 11.11 -8.13
N LEU A 237 -16.21 11.82 -8.31
CA LEU A 237 -16.16 13.28 -8.39
C LEU A 237 -16.20 13.83 -9.82
N GLN A 238 -16.36 12.95 -10.83
CA GLN A 238 -16.45 13.37 -12.24
C GLN A 238 -17.66 14.29 -12.52
N ASP A 239 -18.71 14.30 -11.70
CA ASP A 239 -19.92 15.06 -12.02
C ASP A 239 -19.96 16.51 -11.49
N ASP A 240 -19.35 16.85 -10.34
CA ASP A 240 -19.63 18.18 -9.72
C ASP A 240 -18.42 19.00 -9.22
N SER A 241 -17.16 18.52 -9.28
CA SER A 241 -16.05 19.20 -8.57
C SER A 241 -14.66 19.25 -9.22
N ILE A 242 -14.45 18.66 -10.41
CA ILE A 242 -13.18 18.79 -11.14
C ILE A 242 -13.24 19.99 -12.09
N TYR A 243 -13.07 21.20 -11.55
CA TYR A 243 -12.88 22.42 -12.35
C TYR A 243 -11.55 22.42 -13.10
N LYS A 244 -11.59 22.09 -14.39
CA LYS A 244 -10.43 22.11 -15.29
C LYS A 244 -9.91 23.54 -15.48
N PHE A 245 -8.64 23.78 -15.19
CA PHE A 245 -7.98 25.04 -15.51
C PHE A 245 -7.66 25.13 -17.00
N ASP A 246 -8.35 26.00 -17.71
CA ASP A 246 -7.82 26.60 -18.94
C ASP A 246 -6.95 27.81 -18.57
N LYS A 247 -5.71 27.79 -19.06
CA LYS A 247 -4.61 28.69 -18.66
C LYS A 247 -4.86 30.18 -18.95
N ASP A 248 -5.96 30.53 -19.61
CA ASP A 248 -6.19 31.88 -20.14
C ASP A 248 -6.97 32.81 -19.21
N VAL A 249 -7.49 32.33 -18.06
CA VAL A 249 -8.12 33.22 -17.07
C VAL A 249 -7.78 32.79 -15.65
N VAL A 250 -6.92 33.57 -14.98
CA VAL A 250 -6.75 33.47 -13.51
C VAL A 250 -7.94 34.20 -12.89
N ILE A 251 -8.95 33.46 -12.44
CA ILE A 251 -10.15 34.07 -11.80
C ILE A 251 -10.04 34.10 -10.27
N SER A 252 -9.17 33.30 -9.63
CA SER A 252 -9.07 33.32 -8.16
C SER A 252 -7.75 32.80 -7.60
N ASP A 253 -7.25 33.52 -6.59
CA ASP A 253 -6.11 33.15 -5.74
C ASP A 253 -6.53 32.22 -4.57
N LYS A 254 -7.83 31.86 -4.47
CA LYS A 254 -8.34 31.00 -3.40
C LYS A 254 -8.25 29.52 -3.79
N LEU A 255 -7.72 28.70 -2.89
CA LEU A 255 -7.49 27.27 -3.07
C LEU A 255 -8.78 26.48 -3.38
N GLU A 256 -9.93 27.00 -2.93
CA GLU A 256 -11.27 26.43 -3.05
C GLU A 256 -11.83 26.43 -4.48
N ASP A 257 -11.32 27.32 -5.35
CA ASP A 257 -11.82 27.55 -6.71
C ASP A 257 -11.07 26.73 -7.79
N GLN A 258 -10.16 25.84 -7.39
CA GLN A 258 -9.33 25.00 -8.26
C GLN A 258 -9.83 23.54 -8.25
N ALA A 259 -9.67 22.75 -9.33
CA ALA A 259 -9.94 21.31 -9.23
C ALA A 259 -9.06 20.66 -8.16
N ILE A 260 -9.69 20.21 -7.08
CA ILE A 260 -9.02 19.63 -5.92
C ILE A 260 -9.34 18.14 -5.85
N LEU A 261 -8.32 17.28 -5.83
CA LEU A 261 -8.54 15.90 -5.42
C LEU A 261 -8.82 15.83 -3.91
N PRO A 262 -9.77 14.99 -3.45
CA PRO A 262 -10.19 14.93 -2.07
C PRO A 262 -9.04 14.50 -1.15
N GLU A 263 -9.16 14.84 0.13
CA GLU A 263 -8.23 14.37 1.15
C GLU A 263 -8.50 12.88 1.49
N MET A 264 -7.45 12.08 1.34
CA MET A 264 -7.22 10.68 1.72
C MET A 264 -6.75 10.59 3.16
N GLU A 265 -7.49 9.96 4.05
CA GLU A 265 -7.01 9.68 5.41
C GLU A 265 -5.78 8.73 5.45
N LYS A 266 -5.44 8.08 4.33
CA LYS A 266 -4.44 7.00 4.27
C LYS A 266 -3.47 7.22 3.09
N ASN A 267 -2.24 6.71 3.24
CA ASN A 267 -1.26 6.62 2.18
C ASN A 267 -1.73 5.63 1.11
N VAL A 268 -1.92 6.10 -0.12
CA VAL A 268 -2.50 5.29 -1.19
C VAL A 268 -1.65 5.33 -2.46
N TYR A 269 -1.57 4.15 -3.06
CA TYR A 269 -1.00 3.91 -4.37
C TYR A 269 -2.14 3.70 -5.36
N LEU A 270 -2.26 4.57 -6.36
CA LEU A 270 -3.39 4.58 -7.28
C LEU A 270 -3.02 3.92 -8.60
N THR A 271 -3.92 3.06 -9.05
CA THR A 271 -3.87 2.35 -10.33
C THR A 271 -5.05 2.74 -11.22
N GLY A 272 -4.89 2.58 -12.54
CA GLY A 272 -5.97 2.86 -13.48
C GLY A 272 -6.40 4.32 -13.53
N PHE A 273 -5.47 5.24 -13.27
CA PHE A 273 -5.76 6.67 -13.40
C PHE A 273 -5.99 7.03 -14.89
N PRO A 274 -7.02 7.83 -15.22
CA PRO A 274 -7.25 8.23 -16.61
C PRO A 274 -6.06 9.04 -17.17
N GLU A 275 -5.59 8.67 -18.37
CA GLU A 275 -4.43 9.28 -19.04
C GLU A 275 -4.57 10.81 -19.17
N ASN A 276 -5.77 11.29 -19.50
CA ASN A 276 -6.06 12.72 -19.62
C ASN A 276 -5.84 13.48 -18.30
N ILE A 277 -6.13 12.85 -17.15
CA ILE A 277 -5.92 13.45 -15.82
C ILE A 277 -4.44 13.41 -15.46
N ILE A 278 -3.72 12.33 -15.81
CA ILE A 278 -2.28 12.21 -15.62
C ILE A 278 -1.54 13.32 -16.38
N GLU A 279 -1.92 13.58 -17.63
CA GLU A 279 -1.35 14.68 -18.41
C GLU A 279 -1.59 16.05 -17.75
N GLU A 280 -2.80 16.28 -17.23
CA GLU A 280 -3.14 17.53 -16.55
C GLU A 280 -2.34 17.70 -15.25
N LEU A 281 -2.17 16.63 -14.46
CA LEU A 281 -1.30 16.60 -13.28
C LEU A 281 0.14 16.92 -13.66
N ALA A 282 0.68 16.24 -14.68
CA ALA A 282 2.05 16.44 -15.17
C ALA A 282 2.31 17.87 -15.70
N LYS A 283 1.24 18.59 -16.08
CA LYS A 283 1.27 19.99 -16.53
C LYS A 283 0.98 21.00 -15.39
N ASN A 284 0.88 20.56 -14.13
CA ASN A 284 0.50 21.38 -12.97
C ASN A 284 -0.88 22.07 -13.12
N LYS A 285 -1.83 21.44 -13.81
CA LYS A 285 -3.18 22.01 -14.02
C LYS A 285 -4.20 21.62 -12.97
N LEU A 286 -3.93 20.58 -12.18
CA LEU A 286 -4.81 20.06 -11.13
C LEU A 286 -4.13 20.23 -9.79
N LYS A 287 -4.85 20.58 -8.72
CA LYS A 287 -4.26 20.74 -7.39
C LYS A 287 -4.62 19.59 -6.47
N LEU A 288 -3.72 19.30 -5.55
CA LEU A 288 -3.88 18.25 -4.55
C LEU A 288 -4.00 18.88 -3.16
N LYS A 289 -4.65 18.17 -2.25
CA LYS A 289 -4.69 18.52 -0.81
C LYS A 289 -3.83 17.58 0.04
N ARG A 290 -2.91 16.80 -0.53
CA ARG A 290 -2.22 15.70 0.17
C ARG A 290 -0.69 15.57 0.05
N THR A 291 -0.14 14.99 1.11
CA THR A 291 1.10 14.22 1.21
C THR A 291 1.17 13.03 0.21
N PRO A 292 2.35 12.41 -0.02
CA PRO A 292 2.75 11.94 -1.35
C PRO A 292 1.75 10.99 -2.02
N LEU A 293 1.32 11.38 -3.23
CA LEU A 293 0.47 10.57 -4.09
C LEU A 293 1.33 9.69 -4.99
N LEU A 294 1.24 8.37 -4.83
CA LEU A 294 1.91 7.41 -5.71
C LEU A 294 0.94 6.99 -6.81
N LEU A 295 1.33 7.22 -8.07
CA LEU A 295 0.47 7.01 -9.23
C LEU A 295 1.13 6.07 -10.23
N GLU A 296 0.52 4.90 -10.44
CA GLU A 296 0.90 3.96 -11.49
C GLU A 296 0.38 4.45 -12.83
N ASN A 297 1.26 4.56 -13.83
CA ASN A 297 0.92 4.98 -15.19
C ASN A 297 1.94 4.49 -16.22
N SER A 298 1.57 4.61 -17.50
CA SER A 298 2.40 4.23 -18.65
C SER A 298 3.35 5.33 -19.16
N ASP A 299 3.08 6.58 -18.81
CA ASP A 299 3.66 7.73 -19.52
C ASP A 299 4.89 8.25 -18.80
N TYR A 300 4.75 8.55 -17.51
CA TYR A 300 5.74 9.24 -16.70
C TYR A 300 6.34 8.36 -15.58
N HIS A 301 7.61 8.64 -15.25
CA HIS A 301 8.23 8.21 -14.00
C HIS A 301 8.95 9.37 -13.32
N GLY A 302 9.13 9.27 -12.01
CA GLY A 302 9.84 10.27 -11.20
C GLY A 302 8.89 10.99 -10.26
N TYR A 303 9.07 12.28 -10.06
CA TYR A 303 8.27 13.07 -9.13
C TYR A 303 8.16 14.53 -9.54
N MET A 304 7.08 15.16 -9.07
CA MET A 304 6.86 16.58 -9.16
C MET A 304 6.27 17.14 -7.87
N PHE A 305 6.59 18.40 -7.58
CA PHE A 305 5.90 19.16 -6.54
C PHE A 305 4.83 20.04 -7.17
N ASN A 306 3.68 20.06 -6.51
CA ASN A 306 2.56 20.89 -6.86
C ASN A 306 2.09 21.60 -5.60
N GLU A 307 2.63 22.81 -5.41
CA GLU A 307 2.55 23.59 -4.17
C GLU A 307 3.08 22.78 -2.98
N ASP A 308 2.21 22.43 -2.05
CA ASP A 308 2.57 21.68 -0.83
C ASP A 308 2.62 20.17 -1.03
N ASN A 309 2.24 19.67 -2.22
CA ASN A 309 2.04 18.26 -2.47
C ASN A 309 3.14 17.64 -3.33
N THR A 310 3.29 16.32 -3.20
CA THR A 310 4.22 15.53 -3.99
C THR A 310 3.45 14.49 -4.80
N VAL A 311 3.64 14.50 -6.13
CA VAL A 311 3.15 13.43 -7.01
C VAL A 311 4.33 12.59 -7.45
N VAL A 312 4.25 11.29 -7.22
CA VAL A 312 5.27 10.31 -7.61
C VAL A 312 4.69 9.45 -8.71
N PHE A 313 5.27 9.56 -9.91
CA PHE A 313 4.89 8.76 -11.07
C PHE A 313 5.70 7.47 -11.12
N ILE A 314 5.02 6.34 -11.31
CA ILE A 314 5.61 5.00 -11.26
C ILE A 314 5.21 4.22 -12.52
N GLY A 315 6.19 3.64 -13.21
CA GLY A 315 5.98 2.71 -14.35
C GLY A 315 6.26 3.28 -15.74
N GLY A 316 6.11 4.59 -15.94
CA GLY A 316 6.17 5.19 -17.27
C GLY A 316 7.58 5.38 -17.85
N LYS A 317 7.65 5.75 -19.13
CA LYS A 317 8.91 5.86 -19.89
C LYS A 317 9.54 7.26 -19.84
N GLU A 318 8.73 8.29 -19.73
CA GLU A 318 9.16 9.68 -19.77
C GLU A 318 9.56 10.19 -18.38
N PRO A 319 10.78 10.71 -18.20
CA PRO A 319 11.20 11.22 -16.90
C PRO A 319 10.52 12.56 -16.58
N LYS A 320 9.98 12.66 -15.37
CA LYS A 320 9.49 13.91 -14.74
C LYS A 320 10.21 14.09 -13.42
N TYR A 321 11.09 15.08 -13.36
CA TYR A 321 11.83 15.43 -12.14
C TYR A 321 11.70 16.93 -11.89
N TYR A 322 11.16 17.29 -10.73
CA TYR A 322 11.12 18.70 -10.31
C TYR A 322 12.54 19.26 -10.20
N TYR A 323 13.42 18.57 -9.47
CA TYR A 323 14.85 18.89 -9.41
C TYR A 323 15.63 18.00 -10.38
N LYS A 324 16.10 18.58 -11.50
CA LYS A 324 16.75 17.83 -12.59
C LYS A 324 17.98 17.01 -12.17
N ASP A 325 18.69 17.49 -11.15
CA ASP A 325 19.91 16.88 -10.63
C ASP A 325 19.64 15.70 -9.67
N TYR A 326 18.38 15.49 -9.26
CA TYR A 326 17.96 14.45 -8.33
C TYR A 326 16.96 13.52 -9.03
N LYS A 327 17.47 12.46 -9.65
CA LYS A 327 16.67 11.47 -10.37
C LYS A 327 16.18 10.39 -9.41
N ILE A 328 15.17 10.71 -8.62
CA ILE A 328 14.57 9.80 -7.62
C ILE A 328 13.39 9.08 -8.25
N ASN A 329 13.46 7.75 -8.29
CA ASN A 329 12.40 6.90 -8.80
C ASN A 329 11.92 5.95 -7.70
N VAL A 330 10.61 5.84 -7.52
CA VAL A 330 10.02 4.74 -6.76
C VAL A 330 9.82 3.55 -7.70
N VAL A 331 10.39 2.40 -7.32
CA VAL A 331 10.38 1.19 -8.13
C VAL A 331 9.60 0.11 -7.40
N LYS A 332 8.50 -0.33 -8.03
CA LYS A 332 7.69 -1.45 -7.54
C LYS A 332 8.47 -2.77 -7.68
N LYS A 333 8.48 -3.58 -6.61
CA LYS A 333 9.17 -4.86 -6.55
C LYS A 333 8.24 -5.92 -5.94
N PRO A 334 7.66 -6.81 -6.76
CA PRO A 334 6.94 -7.98 -6.25
C PRO A 334 7.89 -8.84 -5.40
N ILE A 335 7.42 -9.28 -4.23
CA ILE A 335 8.23 -10.08 -3.31
C ILE A 335 7.36 -10.94 -2.40
N GLU A 336 7.86 -12.13 -2.06
CA GLU A 336 7.30 -12.99 -1.01
C GLU A 336 7.65 -12.44 0.38
N VAL A 337 6.74 -12.59 1.33
CA VAL A 337 6.86 -11.97 2.66
C VAL A 337 8.16 -12.32 3.38
N LEU A 338 8.55 -13.60 3.39
CA LEU A 338 9.79 -14.03 4.06
C LEU A 338 11.06 -13.54 3.35
N ASP A 339 11.00 -13.25 2.05
CA ASP A 339 12.16 -12.74 1.32
C ASP A 339 12.45 -11.28 1.65
N LEU A 340 11.49 -10.54 2.22
CA LEU A 340 11.75 -9.21 2.81
C LEU A 340 12.87 -9.29 3.85
N LEU A 341 12.94 -10.38 4.63
CA LEU A 341 13.98 -10.58 5.64
C LEU A 341 15.40 -10.63 5.05
N LYS A 342 15.54 -10.92 3.77
CA LYS A 342 16.83 -11.03 3.07
C LYS A 342 17.15 -9.79 2.23
N THR A 343 16.18 -8.89 2.05
CA THR A 343 16.37 -7.69 1.23
C THR A 343 16.95 -6.53 2.03
N ASP A 344 17.91 -5.84 1.43
CA ASP A 344 18.39 -4.56 1.95
C ASP A 344 17.59 -3.40 1.35
N SER A 345 17.10 -2.52 2.22
CA SER A 345 16.47 -1.27 1.88
C SER A 345 16.80 -0.22 2.95
N ASN A 346 17.30 0.92 2.48
CA ASN A 346 17.87 1.98 3.32
C ASN A 346 16.96 3.21 3.44
N TYR A 347 15.86 3.23 2.69
CA TYR A 347 14.99 4.38 2.54
C TYR A 347 13.53 3.96 2.58
N TYR A 348 12.72 4.76 3.27
CA TYR A 348 11.29 4.83 3.03
C TYR A 348 11.00 5.73 1.82
N VAL A 349 9.80 5.63 1.27
CA VAL A 349 9.31 6.55 0.24
C VAL A 349 9.13 7.95 0.85
N SER A 350 8.56 8.06 2.05
CA SER A 350 8.40 9.31 2.78
C SER A 350 9.71 9.97 3.23
N ASP A 351 10.84 9.26 3.21
CA ASP A 351 12.13 9.92 3.45
C ASP A 351 12.41 11.00 2.38
N PHE A 352 11.87 10.83 1.16
CA PHE A 352 12.12 11.74 0.04
C PHE A 352 10.95 12.69 -0.27
N PHE A 353 9.73 12.45 0.22
CA PHE A 353 8.52 13.06 -0.34
C PHE A 353 7.47 13.52 0.66
#